data_AF-A0AAU2U4B0-F1
#
_entry.id   AF-A0AAU2U4B0-F1
#
_cell.length_a   1.000
_cell.length_b   1.000
_cell.length_c   1.000
_cell.angle_alpha   90.00
_cell.angle_beta   90.00
_cell.angle_gamma   90.00
#
_symmetry.space_group_name_H-M   'P 1'
#
loop_
_entity.id
_entity.type
_entity.pdbx_description
1 polymer ?
#
loop_
_entity_poly.entity_id
_entity_poly.type
_entity_poly.pdbx_seq_one_letter_code
_entity_poly.pdbx_strand_id
1 'polypeptide(L)'
;MLRDEPAGDSWKAFRADLRALREAAGSPTWDTVATWSGVARATAHSYFGDSDKRVGNGSWEPVGKVIDGLIRYADKDRNKNGPNPAVGEVQRNIPGWDSQWTRLDGPGQAPAVRGVPGGVGMLGGWDGAGLVALSADVSAKFAHWAANHPHLDRLAATTAQTGELGYPGEAADLAGKLVARTVEATDARHPASLAARHAHSYWTGQAGDPRRALEMTDVLRQDCEQYLGAGHTLTLLARLRSAAWQQSVGLVAESRRAYAELARMNPAPDHQFVLLARLGRAEGLGMAGQPEEAADQLRLLLTDLDRAFGPHHPVTVRARITHADCTLKAGQQRAAYDLLKTLSDTVAGHLDRAHPVTLDLRAYTVFAGWRVEPISTTLHQARELHKDTGSLLGTDHPLTLTTQTLLGIALWDVDRVQAKAVMADAHEGRARLLGPEHPSTLAAASNLAAAIHAVDGADAALPLYRTTHGARQRVLGPDHPSTLLTAGNLANAIHTVDGADAALPLYRTTHTAQERVLGPDHPDTLRTANNLANAIHAVDGADAALPLYRTTHTTQQRVLGPDHPDTLRTANNLALAVRQLSGRNPDQ
;
A
#
# COMPACT_ATOMS: atom_id res chain seq x y z
N MET A 1 -37.43 22.95 -30.85
CA MET A 1 -37.84 24.07 -29.96
C MET A 1 -38.69 23.44 -28.88
N LEU A 2 -38.36 23.40 -27.59
CA LEU A 2 -37.58 24.23 -26.66
C LEU A 2 -36.74 23.28 -25.76
N ARG A 3 -35.41 23.44 -25.68
CA ARG A 3 -34.58 24.20 -24.72
C ARG A 3 -34.36 23.55 -23.35
N ASP A 4 -33.07 23.51 -23.02
CA ASP A 4 -32.36 23.10 -21.81
C ASP A 4 -32.95 23.56 -20.46
N GLU A 5 -32.89 22.67 -19.47
CA GLU A 5 -32.77 23.05 -18.05
C GLU A 5 -31.43 22.51 -17.48
N PRO A 6 -30.61 23.34 -16.80
CA PRO A 6 -29.31 22.94 -16.27
C PRO A 6 -29.39 22.33 -14.87
N ALA A 7 -28.59 21.29 -14.62
CA ALA A 7 -28.40 20.59 -13.34
C ALA A 7 -27.64 21.41 -12.25
N GLY A 8 -28.00 22.68 -12.07
CA GLY A 8 -27.33 23.62 -11.17
C GLY A 8 -28.00 23.87 -9.81
N ASP A 9 -29.20 23.35 -9.57
CA ASP A 9 -30.06 23.84 -8.48
C ASP A 9 -30.08 23.03 -7.17
N SER A 10 -29.41 21.87 -7.07
CA SER A 10 -29.44 21.09 -5.81
C SER A 10 -28.66 21.76 -4.66
N TRP A 11 -27.55 22.43 -4.95
CA TRP A 11 -26.72 23.11 -3.94
C TRP A 11 -27.24 24.50 -3.57
N LYS A 12 -27.95 25.15 -4.51
CA LYS A 12 -28.63 26.42 -4.27
C LYS A 12 -29.89 26.22 -3.43
N ALA A 13 -30.62 25.12 -3.66
CA ALA A 13 -31.72 24.65 -2.82
C ALA A 13 -31.24 24.34 -1.40
N PHE A 14 -30.16 23.58 -1.23
CA PHE A 14 -29.57 23.26 0.09
C PHE A 14 -29.19 24.51 0.91
N ARG A 15 -28.67 25.56 0.26
CA ARG A 15 -28.36 26.84 0.93
C ARG A 15 -29.59 27.70 1.21
N ALA A 16 -30.64 27.60 0.41
CA ALA A 16 -31.92 28.27 0.66
C ALA A 16 -32.66 27.62 1.84
N ASP A 17 -32.59 26.30 1.95
CA ASP A 17 -33.17 25.51 3.05
C ASP A 17 -32.46 25.77 4.39
N LEU A 18 -31.12 25.89 4.37
CA LEU A 18 -30.30 26.32 5.52
C LEU A 18 -30.59 27.77 5.96
N ARG A 19 -31.05 28.64 5.04
CA ARG A 19 -31.38 30.04 5.33
C ARG A 19 -32.81 30.18 5.85
N ALA A 20 -33.75 29.41 5.32
CA ALA A 20 -35.14 29.32 5.80
C ALA A 20 -35.22 28.75 7.23
N LEU A 21 -34.37 27.78 7.58
CA LEU A 21 -34.19 27.27 8.95
C LEU A 21 -33.75 28.32 9.97
N ARG A 22 -33.00 29.32 9.52
CA ARG A 22 -32.50 30.42 10.35
C ARG A 22 -33.57 31.51 10.58
N GLU A 23 -34.57 31.60 9.70
CA GLU A 23 -35.59 32.66 9.70
C GLU A 23 -36.97 32.20 10.20
N ALA A 24 -37.28 30.89 10.17
CA ALA A 24 -38.54 30.35 10.66
C ALA A 24 -38.54 30.18 12.20
N ALA A 25 -39.07 31.17 12.90
CA ALA A 25 -39.35 31.12 14.33
C ALA A 25 -40.53 30.17 14.62
N GLY A 26 -40.25 28.87 14.72
CA GLY A 26 -41.23 27.86 15.11
C GLY A 26 -40.69 26.45 14.91
N SER A 27 -40.74 25.63 15.97
CA SER A 27 -40.22 24.26 15.96
C SER A 27 -40.91 23.38 14.90
N PRO A 28 -40.18 22.78 13.95
CA PRO A 28 -40.77 21.96 12.90
C PRO A 28 -41.19 20.57 13.41
N THR A 29 -42.21 19.96 12.79
CA THR A 29 -42.75 18.62 13.10
C THR A 29 -42.22 17.53 12.15
N TRP A 30 -42.41 16.25 12.49
CA TRP A 30 -41.73 15.10 11.87
C TRP A 30 -42.14 14.84 10.40
N ASP A 31 -43.29 15.32 9.93
CA ASP A 31 -43.62 15.21 8.51
C ASP A 31 -42.76 16.15 7.64
N THR A 32 -42.13 17.18 8.23
CA THR A 32 -41.28 18.16 7.54
C THR A 32 -39.82 17.70 7.39
N VAL A 33 -39.34 16.82 8.28
CA VAL A 33 -37.94 16.31 8.27
C VAL A 33 -37.85 14.97 7.50
N ALA A 34 -38.97 14.28 7.27
CA ALA A 34 -39.00 12.99 6.57
C ALA A 34 -38.66 13.07 5.07
N THR A 35 -38.68 14.26 4.46
CA THR A 35 -38.26 14.48 3.06
C THR A 35 -36.78 14.86 2.93
N TRP A 36 -36.04 15.00 4.04
CA TRP A 36 -34.61 15.34 4.01
C TRP A 36 -33.75 14.09 3.99
N SER A 37 -33.19 13.78 2.83
CA SER A 37 -32.22 12.70 2.65
C SER A 37 -30.86 13.11 3.22
N GLY A 38 -30.63 12.93 4.53
CA GLY A 38 -29.26 13.02 5.04
C GLY A 38 -29.10 13.27 6.53
N VAL A 39 -28.87 12.17 7.24
CA VAL A 39 -28.30 12.09 8.61
C VAL A 39 -29.27 12.30 9.78
N ALA A 40 -29.53 11.21 10.51
CA ALA A 40 -30.24 11.22 11.79
C ALA A 40 -29.41 10.61 12.95
N ARG A 41 -29.36 11.39 14.04
CA ARG A 41 -29.31 11.09 15.49
C ARG A 41 -28.15 10.31 16.11
N ALA A 42 -27.64 9.22 15.54
CA ALA A 42 -26.66 8.38 16.25
C ALA A 42 -25.21 8.88 16.11
N THR A 43 -24.89 9.51 14.97
CA THR A 43 -23.54 9.99 14.61
C THR A 43 -23.01 11.08 15.56
N ALA A 44 -23.89 11.81 16.23
CA ALA A 44 -23.51 12.85 17.19
C ALA A 44 -23.63 12.41 18.67
N HIS A 45 -24.07 11.18 18.95
CA HIS A 45 -24.30 10.69 20.31
C HIS A 45 -23.06 10.03 20.95
N SER A 46 -22.02 9.67 20.18
CA SER A 46 -20.85 8.91 20.70
C SER A 46 -19.60 9.74 21.02
N TYR A 47 -19.43 10.96 20.49
CA TYR A 47 -18.23 11.76 20.83
C TYR A 47 -18.27 12.35 22.26
N PHE A 48 -19.41 12.25 22.97
CA PHE A 48 -19.64 12.90 24.26
C PHE A 48 -20.04 11.97 25.41
N GLY A 49 -19.92 10.65 25.25
CA GLY A 49 -20.48 9.67 26.19
C GLY A 49 -19.94 9.74 27.62
N ASP A 50 -18.63 9.88 27.81
CA ASP A 50 -18.02 9.40 29.06
C ASP A 50 -17.30 10.43 29.96
N SER A 51 -17.63 11.73 29.87
CA SER A 51 -17.14 12.69 30.89
C SER A 51 -18.21 13.45 31.68
N ASP A 52 -19.50 13.36 31.35
CA ASP A 52 -20.51 14.14 32.08
C ASP A 52 -21.88 13.44 32.18
N LYS A 53 -22.34 13.22 33.41
CA LYS A 53 -23.65 12.63 33.75
C LYS A 53 -24.85 13.46 33.24
N ARG A 54 -24.64 14.64 32.65
CA ARG A 54 -25.68 15.53 32.07
C ARG A 54 -25.96 15.32 30.57
N VAL A 55 -25.22 14.46 29.88
CA VAL A 55 -25.46 14.12 28.45
C VAL A 55 -26.74 13.26 28.25
N GLY A 56 -27.29 12.67 29.32
CA GLY A 56 -28.53 11.89 29.28
C GLY A 56 -29.84 12.66 28.99
N ASN A 57 -29.81 14.01 28.92
CA ASN A 57 -31.03 14.85 28.86
C ASN A 57 -31.13 15.78 27.63
N GLY A 58 -30.31 15.63 26.59
CA GLY A 58 -30.62 16.20 25.26
C GLY A 58 -30.37 17.70 25.01
N SER A 59 -29.40 18.35 25.68
CA SER A 59 -28.96 19.72 25.33
C SER A 59 -27.73 19.70 24.41
N TRP A 60 -27.82 20.37 23.25
CA TRP A 60 -26.89 20.31 22.10
C TRP A 60 -25.92 21.50 21.96
N GLU A 61 -25.91 22.42 22.92
CA GLU A 61 -25.03 23.61 22.93
C GLU A 61 -23.50 23.30 22.76
N PRO A 62 -22.96 22.16 23.27
CA PRO A 62 -21.56 21.79 23.06
C PRO A 62 -21.24 21.24 21.65
N VAL A 63 -22.21 20.61 20.98
CA VAL A 63 -22.07 20.14 19.58
C VAL A 63 -22.06 21.33 18.62
N GLY A 64 -22.86 22.37 18.92
CA GLY A 64 -22.79 23.67 18.26
C GLY A 64 -21.41 24.33 18.41
N LYS A 65 -20.73 24.19 19.55
CA LYS A 65 -19.37 24.72 19.77
C LYS A 65 -18.27 23.92 19.06
N VAL A 66 -18.49 22.62 18.76
CA VAL A 66 -17.60 21.75 17.98
C VAL A 66 -17.83 21.90 16.47
N ILE A 67 -19.08 22.08 16.03
CA ILE A 67 -19.39 22.49 14.65
C ILE A 67 -18.87 23.91 14.42
N ASP A 68 -19.05 24.84 15.35
CA ASP A 68 -18.36 26.14 15.33
C ASP A 68 -16.84 25.99 15.44
N GLY A 69 -16.31 24.92 16.05
CA GLY A 69 -14.87 24.63 16.15
C GLY A 69 -14.29 24.14 14.83
N LEU A 70 -15.01 23.28 14.10
CA LEU A 70 -14.70 22.78 12.77
C LEU A 70 -14.95 23.85 11.69
N ILE A 71 -15.97 24.69 11.85
CA ILE A 71 -16.20 25.90 11.07
C ILE A 71 -15.09 26.92 11.37
N ARG A 72 -14.69 27.15 12.64
CA ARG A 72 -13.56 28.03 12.99
C ARG A 72 -12.21 27.46 12.57
N TYR A 73 -12.02 26.15 12.46
CA TYR A 73 -10.80 25.50 11.93
C TYR A 73 -10.76 25.62 10.41
N ALA A 74 -11.90 25.38 9.75
CA ALA A 74 -12.09 25.64 8.32
C ALA A 74 -12.03 27.15 7.96
N ASP A 75 -12.37 28.05 8.89
CA ASP A 75 -12.28 29.51 8.72
C ASP A 75 -10.95 30.11 9.21
N LYS A 76 -10.17 29.45 10.09
CA LYS A 76 -8.90 30.01 10.62
C LYS A 76 -7.76 30.00 9.61
N ASP A 77 -7.80 29.15 8.59
CA ASP A 77 -6.85 29.20 7.48
C ASP A 77 -7.31 30.10 6.31
N ARG A 78 -8.35 30.92 6.50
CA ARG A 78 -8.68 31.98 5.53
C ARG A 78 -7.67 33.13 5.50
N ASN A 79 -6.73 33.20 6.45
CA ASN A 79 -5.71 34.25 6.48
C ASN A 79 -4.28 33.71 6.35
N LYS A 80 -4.02 32.94 5.29
CA LYS A 80 -2.85 33.11 4.39
C LYS A 80 -2.94 32.12 3.21
N ASN A 81 -3.40 32.65 2.07
CA ASN A 81 -3.22 32.18 0.69
C ASN A 81 -3.86 30.83 0.25
N GLY A 82 -5.12 30.91 -0.23
CA GLY A 82 -5.67 30.06 -1.31
C GLY A 82 -6.72 29.00 -0.92
N PRO A 83 -7.80 28.77 -1.71
CA PRO A 83 -8.84 27.77 -1.39
C PRO A 83 -8.41 26.35 -1.74
N ASN A 84 -8.70 25.37 -0.87
CA ASN A 84 -8.51 23.94 -1.14
C ASN A 84 -9.80 23.31 -1.72
N PRO A 85 -9.81 22.82 -2.98
CA PRO A 85 -11.01 22.30 -3.67
C PRO A 85 -11.32 20.81 -3.43
N ALA A 86 -10.50 20.07 -2.69
CA ALA A 86 -10.43 18.60 -2.76
C ALA A 86 -11.70 17.81 -2.35
N VAL A 87 -12.39 18.17 -1.26
CA VAL A 87 -13.47 17.30 -0.71
C VAL A 87 -14.74 17.32 -1.57
N GLY A 88 -15.02 18.46 -2.22
CA GLY A 88 -16.22 18.63 -3.05
C GLY A 88 -16.07 18.09 -4.48
N GLU A 89 -14.85 17.93 -5.00
CA GLU A 89 -14.61 17.41 -6.36
C GLU A 89 -14.58 15.88 -6.41
N VAL A 90 -13.99 15.21 -5.41
CA VAL A 90 -13.97 13.75 -5.30
C VAL A 90 -15.39 13.17 -5.24
N GLN A 91 -16.26 13.73 -4.38
CA GLN A 91 -17.65 13.25 -4.24
C GLN A 91 -18.51 13.44 -5.50
N ARG A 92 -18.18 14.42 -6.36
CA ARG A 92 -18.91 14.66 -7.62
C ARG A 92 -18.60 13.64 -8.71
N ASN A 93 -17.42 13.01 -8.67
CA ASN A 93 -16.96 12.07 -9.70
C ASN A 93 -17.30 10.60 -9.41
N ILE A 94 -17.57 10.25 -8.15
CA ILE A 94 -17.88 8.87 -7.71
C ILE A 94 -19.07 8.26 -8.48
N PRO A 95 -20.22 8.94 -8.70
CA PRO A 95 -21.33 8.35 -9.46
C PRO A 95 -20.99 8.11 -10.93
N GLY A 96 -20.13 8.94 -11.50
CA GLY A 96 -19.60 8.78 -12.87
C GLY A 96 -18.68 7.57 -12.97
N TRP A 97 -17.78 7.37 -12.00
CA TRP A 97 -16.93 6.18 -11.89
C TRP A 97 -17.77 4.92 -11.68
N ASP A 98 -18.74 4.93 -10.77
CA ASP A 98 -19.69 3.82 -10.54
C ASP A 98 -20.43 3.41 -11.82
N SER A 99 -20.87 4.38 -12.65
CA SER A 99 -21.53 4.09 -13.93
C SER A 99 -20.58 3.55 -15.04
N GLN A 100 -19.27 3.83 -14.94
CA GLN A 100 -18.24 3.27 -15.81
C GLN A 100 -17.93 1.83 -15.42
N TRP A 101 -17.92 1.53 -14.11
CA TRP A 101 -17.81 0.18 -13.57
C TRP A 101 -18.96 -0.72 -14.02
N THR A 102 -20.22 -0.25 -13.98
CA THR A 102 -21.40 -1.04 -14.41
C THR A 102 -21.39 -1.36 -15.91
N ARG A 103 -20.66 -0.62 -16.75
CA ARG A 103 -20.54 -0.89 -18.19
C ARG A 103 -19.60 -2.06 -18.53
N LEU A 104 -18.77 -2.48 -17.57
CA LEU A 104 -17.93 -3.68 -17.69
C LEU A 104 -18.70 -4.96 -17.35
N ASP A 105 -19.86 -4.85 -16.70
CA ASP A 105 -20.75 -5.98 -16.39
C ASP A 105 -21.59 -6.34 -17.62
N GLY A 106 -21.10 -7.25 -18.46
CA GLY A 106 -21.94 -7.95 -19.41
C GLY A 106 -23.00 -8.80 -18.69
N PRO A 107 -24.19 -9.04 -19.30
CA PRO A 107 -25.25 -9.83 -18.64
C PRO A 107 -24.75 -11.27 -18.43
N GLY A 108 -24.37 -11.59 -17.18
CA GLY A 108 -23.87 -12.91 -16.76
C GLY A 108 -22.53 -12.92 -16.03
N GLN A 109 -21.85 -11.77 -15.86
CA GLN A 109 -20.61 -11.68 -15.08
C GLN A 109 -20.86 -11.22 -13.64
N ALA A 110 -20.03 -11.68 -12.69
CA ALA A 110 -20.08 -11.28 -11.28
C ALA A 110 -19.87 -9.74 -11.17
N PRO A 111 -20.59 -9.05 -10.26
CA PRO A 111 -20.62 -7.59 -10.24
C PRO A 111 -19.23 -6.97 -10.07
N ALA A 112 -18.99 -5.88 -10.82
CA ALA A 112 -17.73 -5.16 -10.87
C ALA A 112 -17.22 -4.69 -9.49
N VAL A 113 -15.94 -4.97 -9.28
CA VAL A 113 -15.15 -4.74 -8.06
C VAL A 113 -14.68 -3.30 -7.96
N ARG A 114 -14.94 -2.64 -6.83
CA ARG A 114 -14.36 -1.33 -6.49
C ARG A 114 -12.94 -1.54 -5.98
N GLY A 115 -11.94 -1.31 -6.82
CA GLY A 115 -10.53 -1.42 -6.41
C GLY A 115 -10.14 -0.27 -5.48
N VAL A 116 -9.43 -0.56 -4.38
CA VAL A 116 -8.77 0.47 -3.56
C VAL A 116 -7.59 1.05 -4.36
N PRO A 117 -7.61 2.34 -4.73
CA PRO A 117 -6.46 2.99 -5.37
C PRO A 117 -5.42 3.28 -4.29
N GLY A 118 -4.40 2.44 -4.14
CA GLY A 118 -3.37 2.68 -3.13
C GLY A 118 -2.49 1.52 -2.69
N GLY A 119 -2.44 0.39 -3.40
CA GLY A 119 -1.45 -0.66 -3.12
C GLY A 119 -0.05 -0.17 -3.51
N VAL A 120 0.65 0.51 -2.60
CA VAL A 120 1.97 1.15 -2.84
C VAL A 120 3.12 0.16 -2.70
N GLY A 121 3.14 -0.91 -3.51
CA GLY A 121 4.20 -1.93 -3.43
C GLY A 121 5.53 -1.55 -4.12
N MET A 122 5.54 -0.55 -5.02
CA MET A 122 6.70 -0.33 -5.91
C MET A 122 7.77 0.62 -5.34
N LEU A 123 7.38 1.59 -4.50
CA LEU A 123 8.18 2.81 -4.32
C LEU A 123 8.97 2.91 -3.03
N GLY A 124 9.09 1.86 -2.22
CA GLY A 124 9.93 1.96 -1.02
C GLY A 124 9.81 0.87 0.05
N GLY A 125 9.20 -0.28 -0.25
CA GLY A 125 9.19 -1.36 0.71
C GLY A 125 8.29 -2.52 0.32
N TRP A 126 8.72 -3.69 0.75
CA TRP A 126 7.90 -4.86 0.88
C TRP A 126 6.75 -4.54 1.85
N ASP A 127 5.51 -4.48 1.37
CA ASP A 127 4.33 -4.31 2.23
C ASP A 127 3.14 -5.21 1.86
N GLY A 128 3.28 -6.07 0.84
CA GLY A 128 2.37 -7.20 0.61
C GLY A 128 0.91 -6.83 0.33
N ALA A 129 0.62 -5.57 -0.01
CA ALA A 129 -0.75 -5.07 -0.16
C ALA A 129 -1.54 -5.69 -1.33
N GLY A 130 -0.85 -6.36 -2.27
CA GLY A 130 -1.40 -6.89 -3.53
C GLY A 130 -2.62 -7.80 -3.35
N LEU A 131 -2.48 -8.87 -2.55
CA LEU A 131 -3.61 -9.77 -2.27
C LEU A 131 -4.58 -9.27 -1.22
N VAL A 132 -4.10 -8.49 -0.25
CA VAL A 132 -4.97 -8.04 0.82
C VAL A 132 -6.04 -7.10 0.24
N ALA A 133 -5.69 -6.24 -0.71
CA ALA A 133 -6.63 -5.38 -1.44
C ALA A 133 -7.70 -6.18 -2.21
N LEU A 134 -7.37 -7.36 -2.74
CA LEU A 134 -8.34 -8.26 -3.38
C LEU A 134 -9.28 -8.93 -2.37
N SER A 135 -8.91 -8.98 -1.09
CA SER A 135 -9.81 -9.40 -0.03
C SER A 135 -10.83 -8.32 0.37
N ALA A 136 -10.61 -7.06 -0.05
CA ALA A 136 -11.58 -5.96 0.08
C ALA A 136 -12.77 -6.14 -0.89
N ASP A 137 -12.53 -6.69 -2.08
CA ASP A 137 -13.57 -7.06 -3.05
C ASP A 137 -14.65 -7.97 -2.43
N VAL A 138 -14.22 -8.93 -1.60
CA VAL A 138 -15.16 -9.81 -0.90
C VAL A 138 -16.01 -9.05 0.13
N SER A 139 -15.59 -7.86 0.58
CA SER A 139 -16.35 -7.01 1.51
C SER A 139 -17.63 -6.45 0.92
N ALA A 140 -17.66 -6.12 -0.38
CA ALA A 140 -18.91 -5.74 -1.06
C ALA A 140 -19.90 -6.92 -1.10
N LYS A 141 -19.40 -8.15 -1.28
CA LYS A 141 -20.21 -9.39 -1.19
C LYS A 141 -20.71 -9.67 0.22
N PHE A 142 -20.05 -9.14 1.26
CA PHE A 142 -20.46 -9.27 2.66
C PHE A 142 -21.54 -8.27 3.10
N ALA A 143 -21.73 -7.19 2.35
CA ALA A 143 -22.81 -6.22 2.58
C ALA A 143 -24.22 -6.79 2.31
N HIS A 144 -24.34 -8.03 1.83
CA HIS A 144 -25.63 -8.69 1.58
C HIS A 144 -25.96 -9.78 2.61
N TRP A 145 -25.03 -10.10 3.53
CA TRP A 145 -25.20 -11.19 4.48
C TRP A 145 -25.95 -10.77 5.74
N ALA A 146 -26.11 -9.46 5.97
CA ALA A 146 -26.98 -8.92 7.00
C ALA A 146 -28.40 -8.64 6.46
N ALA A 147 -28.88 -9.52 5.56
CA ALA A 147 -30.26 -9.48 5.06
C ALA A 147 -31.21 -9.33 6.25
N ASN A 148 -31.96 -8.21 6.28
CA ASN A 148 -32.86 -7.72 7.34
C ASN A 148 -32.27 -6.67 8.32
N HIS A 149 -31.04 -6.18 8.13
CA HIS A 149 -30.48 -5.08 8.92
C HIS A 149 -29.93 -3.93 8.05
N PRO A 150 -30.80 -3.06 7.48
CA PRO A 150 -30.39 -1.97 6.58
C PRO A 150 -29.42 -0.94 7.18
N HIS A 151 -29.27 -0.92 8.50
CA HIS A 151 -28.30 -0.08 9.19
C HIS A 151 -26.90 -0.72 9.22
N LEU A 152 -26.80 -2.05 9.30
CA LEU A 152 -25.53 -2.79 9.21
C LEU A 152 -25.00 -2.77 7.79
N ASP A 153 -25.87 -2.92 6.79
CA ASP A 153 -25.49 -2.82 5.37
C ASP A 153 -24.91 -1.44 5.04
N ARG A 154 -25.56 -0.38 5.54
CA ARG A 154 -25.06 0.99 5.41
C ARG A 154 -23.72 1.17 6.12
N LEU A 155 -23.56 0.65 7.33
CA LEU A 155 -22.30 0.74 8.07
C LEU A 155 -21.17 -0.01 7.35
N ALA A 156 -21.44 -1.19 6.79
CA ALA A 156 -20.49 -1.95 5.99
C ALA A 156 -20.10 -1.20 4.70
N ALA A 157 -21.07 -0.63 3.99
CA ALA A 157 -20.82 0.19 2.80
C ALA A 157 -20.00 1.45 3.13
N THR A 158 -20.34 2.17 4.22
CA THR A 158 -19.57 3.33 4.67
C THR A 158 -18.15 2.93 5.05
N THR A 159 -17.97 1.80 5.75
CA THR A 159 -16.63 1.28 6.10
C THR A 159 -15.77 1.07 4.85
N ALA A 160 -16.33 0.42 3.82
CA ALA A 160 -15.62 0.18 2.57
C ALA A 160 -15.30 1.50 1.83
N GLN A 161 -16.28 2.40 1.69
CA GLN A 161 -16.10 3.68 1.02
C GLN A 161 -15.06 4.57 1.71
N THR A 162 -15.06 4.61 3.04
CA THR A 162 -14.05 5.37 3.82
C THR A 162 -12.65 4.88 3.50
N GLY A 163 -12.44 3.56 3.44
CA GLY A 163 -11.15 3.00 3.09
C GLY A 163 -10.78 3.18 1.62
N GLU A 164 -11.74 3.08 0.68
CA GLU A 164 -11.54 3.39 -0.75
C GLU A 164 -11.13 4.86 -0.99
N LEU A 165 -11.58 5.77 -0.13
CA LEU A 165 -11.18 7.18 -0.15
C LEU A 165 -9.77 7.44 0.44
N GLY A 166 -9.09 6.40 0.92
CA GLY A 166 -7.73 6.50 1.44
C GLY A 166 -7.63 6.76 2.95
N TYR A 167 -8.68 6.48 3.71
CA TYR A 167 -8.74 6.66 5.17
C TYR A 167 -8.82 5.31 5.90
N PRO A 168 -7.74 4.50 5.90
CA PRO A 168 -7.79 3.14 6.42
C PRO A 168 -7.95 3.07 7.94
N GLY A 169 -7.48 4.07 8.70
CA GLY A 169 -7.65 4.12 10.16
C GLY A 169 -9.12 4.27 10.56
N GLU A 170 -9.80 5.23 9.93
CA GLU A 170 -11.23 5.45 10.12
C GLU A 170 -12.06 4.25 9.65
N ALA A 171 -11.64 3.60 8.56
CA ALA A 171 -12.26 2.35 8.11
C ALA A 171 -12.08 1.22 9.14
N ALA A 172 -10.92 1.11 9.80
CA ALA A 172 -10.69 0.13 10.86
C ALA A 172 -11.62 0.36 12.06
N ASP A 173 -11.78 1.61 12.49
CA ASP A 173 -12.69 1.99 13.57
C ASP A 173 -14.15 1.69 13.24
N LEU A 174 -14.58 2.00 12.02
CA LEU A 174 -15.93 1.68 11.54
C LEU A 174 -16.14 0.17 11.45
N ALA A 175 -15.14 -0.59 11.00
CA ALA A 175 -15.20 -2.04 10.96
C ALA A 175 -15.27 -2.68 12.36
N GLY A 176 -14.55 -2.12 13.34
CA GLY A 176 -14.68 -2.54 14.75
C GLY A 176 -16.10 -2.32 15.30
N LYS A 177 -16.71 -1.16 15.00
CA LYS A 177 -18.11 -0.88 15.32
C LYS A 177 -19.07 -1.84 14.60
N LEU A 178 -18.80 -2.16 13.34
CA LEU A 178 -19.58 -3.12 12.57
C LEU A 178 -19.55 -4.50 13.23
N VAL A 179 -18.39 -4.97 13.70
CA VAL A 179 -18.28 -6.23 14.47
C VAL A 179 -19.14 -6.18 15.72
N ALA A 180 -19.04 -5.13 16.55
CA ALA A 180 -19.83 -5.03 17.76
C ALA A 180 -21.35 -5.07 17.47
N ARG A 181 -21.82 -4.31 16.48
CA ARG A 181 -23.24 -4.22 16.12
C ARG A 181 -23.79 -5.49 15.46
N THR A 182 -22.98 -6.17 14.65
CA THR A 182 -23.39 -7.45 14.05
C THR A 182 -23.50 -8.55 15.08
N VAL A 183 -22.57 -8.61 16.04
CA VAL A 183 -22.62 -9.57 17.16
C VAL A 183 -23.81 -9.30 18.07
N GLU A 184 -24.14 -8.04 18.37
CA GLU A 184 -25.33 -7.64 19.13
C GLU A 184 -26.64 -8.06 18.44
N ALA A 185 -26.72 -7.89 17.11
CA ALA A 185 -27.93 -8.16 16.34
C ALA A 185 -28.13 -9.64 16.01
N THR A 186 -27.06 -10.43 16.00
CA THR A 186 -27.08 -11.85 15.63
C THR A 186 -26.46 -12.68 16.75
N ASP A 187 -25.24 -13.16 16.57
CA ASP A 187 -24.37 -13.77 17.56
C ASP A 187 -22.92 -13.79 17.02
N ALA A 188 -21.93 -14.15 17.85
CA ALA A 188 -20.52 -14.09 17.45
C ALA A 188 -20.10 -15.14 16.39
N ARG A 189 -20.88 -16.22 16.24
CA ARG A 189 -20.64 -17.36 15.34
C ARG A 189 -21.42 -17.21 14.04
N HIS A 190 -22.40 -16.30 14.01
CA HIS A 190 -23.19 -16.01 12.84
C HIS A 190 -22.29 -15.60 11.65
N PRO A 191 -22.56 -16.09 10.41
CA PRO A 191 -21.75 -15.75 9.24
C PRO A 191 -21.59 -14.24 8.99
N ALA A 192 -22.60 -13.43 9.30
CA ALA A 192 -22.51 -11.97 9.19
C ALA A 192 -21.49 -11.35 10.17
N SER A 193 -21.41 -11.87 11.39
CA SER A 193 -20.41 -11.45 12.38
C SER A 193 -19.00 -11.88 11.98
N LEU A 194 -18.84 -13.08 11.43
CA LEU A 194 -17.57 -13.56 10.87
C LEU A 194 -17.13 -12.70 9.67
N ALA A 195 -18.07 -12.30 8.81
CA ALA A 195 -17.82 -11.38 7.70
C ALA A 195 -17.44 -9.96 8.17
N ALA A 196 -18.08 -9.44 9.22
CA ALA A 196 -17.69 -8.17 9.82
C ALA A 196 -16.26 -8.24 10.41
N ARG A 197 -15.90 -9.36 11.04
CA ARG A 197 -14.54 -9.60 11.55
C ARG A 197 -13.51 -9.66 10.43
N HIS A 198 -13.89 -10.14 9.25
CA HIS A 198 -13.06 -10.03 8.05
C HIS A 198 -12.79 -8.56 7.68
N ALA A 199 -13.81 -7.70 7.66
CA ALA A 199 -13.60 -6.29 7.35
C ALA A 199 -12.70 -5.61 8.40
N HIS A 200 -12.88 -5.95 9.68
CA HIS A 200 -12.07 -5.40 10.76
C HIS A 200 -10.61 -5.83 10.65
N SER A 201 -10.32 -7.14 10.50
CA SER A 201 -8.93 -7.59 10.34
C SER A 201 -8.27 -7.01 9.09
N TYR A 202 -9.05 -6.81 8.01
CA TYR A 202 -8.56 -6.19 6.79
C TYR A 202 -8.12 -4.74 7.04
N TRP A 203 -9.03 -3.89 7.53
CA TRP A 203 -8.75 -2.47 7.68
C TRP A 203 -7.76 -2.17 8.81
N THR A 204 -7.70 -2.99 9.87
CA THR A 204 -6.64 -2.88 10.89
C THR A 204 -5.25 -3.00 10.27
N GLY A 205 -5.04 -3.95 9.35
CA GLY A 205 -3.75 -4.11 8.70
C GLY A 205 -3.45 -2.99 7.69
N GLN A 206 -4.47 -2.53 6.95
CA GLN A 206 -4.34 -1.37 6.06
C GLN A 206 -4.10 -0.06 6.82
N ALA A 207 -4.51 0.04 8.09
CA ALA A 207 -4.23 1.15 8.98
C ALA A 207 -2.81 1.12 9.56
N GLY A 208 -1.99 0.13 9.18
CA GLY A 208 -0.58 0.05 9.52
C GLY A 208 -0.23 -0.97 10.59
N ASP A 209 -1.15 -1.84 11.00
CA ASP A 209 -0.89 -2.93 11.96
C ASP A 209 -1.10 -4.32 11.33
N PRO A 210 -0.22 -4.75 10.41
CA PRO A 210 -0.34 -6.03 9.71
C PRO A 210 -0.17 -7.24 10.66
N ARG A 211 0.53 -7.07 11.80
CA ARG A 211 0.70 -8.12 12.80
C ARG A 211 -0.60 -8.39 13.54
N ARG A 212 -1.26 -7.33 14.02
CA ARG A 212 -2.57 -7.46 14.65
C ARG A 212 -3.60 -8.02 13.67
N ALA A 213 -3.54 -7.59 12.41
CA ALA A 213 -4.39 -8.11 11.35
C ALA A 213 -4.18 -9.62 11.12
N LEU A 214 -2.93 -10.11 11.15
CA LEU A 214 -2.61 -11.53 11.08
C LEU A 214 -3.23 -12.30 12.27
N GLU A 215 -3.00 -11.85 13.50
CA GLU A 215 -3.54 -12.46 14.71
C GLU A 215 -5.08 -12.56 14.67
N MET A 216 -5.75 -11.46 14.33
CA MET A 216 -7.20 -11.41 14.20
C MET A 216 -7.71 -12.36 13.12
N THR A 217 -6.98 -12.46 12.00
CA THR A 217 -7.34 -13.33 10.88
C THR A 217 -7.13 -14.81 11.22
N ASP A 218 -6.11 -15.17 11.99
CA ASP A 218 -5.88 -16.55 12.42
C ASP A 218 -6.94 -17.05 13.40
N VAL A 219 -7.37 -16.20 14.36
CA VAL A 219 -8.51 -16.52 15.23
C VAL A 219 -9.78 -16.66 14.40
N LEU A 220 -10.03 -15.71 13.48
CA LEU A 220 -11.19 -15.76 12.59
C LEU A 220 -11.19 -17.02 11.71
N ARG A 221 -10.03 -17.44 11.20
CA ARG A 221 -9.89 -18.66 10.40
C ARG A 221 -10.30 -19.89 11.21
N GLN A 222 -9.86 -20.00 12.45
CA GLN A 222 -10.22 -21.11 13.34
C GLN A 222 -11.74 -21.13 13.59
N ASP A 223 -12.34 -19.97 13.88
CA ASP A 223 -13.78 -19.85 14.08
C ASP A 223 -14.57 -20.21 12.82
N CYS A 224 -14.20 -19.65 11.66
CA CYS A 224 -14.83 -19.98 10.38
C CYS A 224 -14.76 -21.49 10.09
N GLU A 225 -13.61 -22.11 10.31
CA GLU A 225 -13.43 -23.55 10.10
C GLU A 225 -14.28 -24.39 11.07
N GLN A 226 -14.36 -23.99 12.35
CA GLN A 226 -15.17 -24.66 13.36
C GLN A 226 -16.67 -24.57 13.07
N TYR A 227 -17.18 -23.39 12.70
CA TYR A 227 -18.62 -23.14 12.60
C TYR A 227 -19.19 -23.31 11.21
N LEU A 228 -18.39 -23.08 10.16
CA LEU A 228 -18.83 -23.11 8.76
C LEU A 228 -18.20 -24.25 7.96
N GLY A 229 -17.15 -24.88 8.51
CA GLY A 229 -16.39 -25.94 7.85
C GLY A 229 -15.26 -25.42 6.95
N ALA A 230 -14.35 -26.33 6.60
CA ALA A 230 -13.11 -26.01 5.87
C ALA A 230 -13.34 -25.47 4.44
N GLY A 231 -14.40 -25.92 3.78
CA GLY A 231 -14.72 -25.54 2.39
C GLY A 231 -15.55 -24.26 2.23
N HIS A 232 -16.01 -23.66 3.34
CA HIS A 232 -16.84 -22.46 3.27
C HIS A 232 -16.06 -21.24 2.77
N THR A 233 -16.71 -20.37 1.98
CA THR A 233 -16.11 -19.17 1.37
C THR A 233 -15.37 -18.29 2.38
N LEU A 234 -15.94 -18.06 3.57
CA LEU A 234 -15.30 -17.29 4.64
C LEU A 234 -14.05 -17.98 5.21
N THR A 235 -14.06 -19.31 5.31
CA THR A 235 -12.89 -20.09 5.75
C THR A 235 -11.76 -20.01 4.73
N LEU A 236 -12.08 -20.15 3.44
CA LEU A 236 -11.12 -20.01 2.34
C LEU A 236 -10.56 -18.59 2.26
N LEU A 237 -11.40 -17.57 2.47
CA LEU A 237 -10.96 -16.18 2.56
C LEU A 237 -10.02 -15.96 3.75
N ALA A 238 -10.32 -16.53 4.92
CA ALA A 238 -9.49 -16.39 6.10
C ALA A 238 -8.11 -17.03 5.89
N ARG A 239 -8.06 -18.17 5.20
CA ARG A 239 -6.80 -18.83 4.77
C ARG A 239 -6.00 -17.95 3.80
N LEU A 240 -6.65 -17.43 2.76
CA LEU A 240 -6.03 -16.53 1.79
C LEU A 240 -5.46 -15.28 2.48
N ARG A 241 -6.25 -14.66 3.36
CA ARG A 241 -5.85 -13.43 4.05
C ARG A 241 -4.78 -13.68 5.11
N SER A 242 -4.82 -14.80 5.84
CA SER A 242 -3.74 -15.19 6.75
C SER A 242 -2.42 -15.33 5.98
N ALA A 243 -2.43 -16.00 4.83
CA ALA A 243 -1.25 -16.10 3.95
C ALA A 243 -0.77 -14.72 3.47
N ALA A 244 -1.68 -13.82 3.09
CA ALA A 244 -1.33 -12.47 2.66
C ALA A 244 -0.73 -11.63 3.80
N TRP A 245 -1.29 -11.72 5.01
CA TRP A 245 -0.74 -11.02 6.17
C TRP A 245 0.61 -11.58 6.61
N GLN A 246 0.81 -12.91 6.55
CA GLN A 246 2.12 -13.54 6.74
C GLN A 246 3.16 -12.91 5.81
N GLN A 247 2.81 -12.71 4.55
CA GLN A 247 3.63 -12.00 3.57
C GLN A 247 3.95 -10.56 4.00
N SER A 248 2.93 -9.77 4.37
CA SER A 248 3.09 -8.38 4.82
C SER A 248 3.91 -8.22 6.11
N VAL A 249 3.99 -9.24 6.96
CA VAL A 249 4.86 -9.24 8.16
C VAL A 249 6.22 -9.91 7.91
N GLY A 250 6.53 -10.31 6.67
CA GLY A 250 7.83 -10.87 6.29
C GLY A 250 7.99 -12.38 6.49
N LEU A 251 6.91 -13.10 6.83
CA LEU A 251 6.88 -14.58 6.92
C LEU A 251 6.64 -15.21 5.54
N VAL A 252 7.57 -14.96 4.62
CA VAL A 252 7.42 -15.29 3.19
C VAL A 252 7.33 -16.80 2.96
N ALA A 253 8.10 -17.60 3.70
CA ALA A 253 8.13 -19.05 3.56
C ALA A 253 6.81 -19.69 4.05
N GLU A 254 6.30 -19.25 5.19
CA GLU A 254 5.03 -19.64 5.77
C GLU A 254 3.88 -19.29 4.83
N SER A 255 3.86 -18.03 4.35
CA SER A 255 2.87 -17.55 3.38
C SER A 255 2.84 -18.41 2.11
N ARG A 256 4.00 -18.70 1.52
CA ARG A 256 4.10 -19.57 0.34
C ARG A 256 3.56 -20.98 0.59
N ARG A 257 3.82 -21.56 1.77
CA ARG A 257 3.26 -22.86 2.15
C ARG A 257 1.74 -22.79 2.28
N ALA A 258 1.22 -21.76 2.93
CA ALA A 258 -0.21 -21.54 3.12
C ALA A 258 -0.94 -21.39 1.78
N TYR A 259 -0.41 -20.60 0.83
CA TYR A 259 -0.97 -20.52 -0.51
C TYR A 259 -0.90 -21.85 -1.27
N ALA A 260 0.21 -22.57 -1.16
CA ALA A 260 0.36 -23.87 -1.82
C ALA A 260 -0.60 -24.93 -1.25
N GLU A 261 -0.94 -24.86 0.04
CA GLU A 261 -1.97 -25.69 0.66
C GLU A 261 -3.36 -25.28 0.13
N LEU A 262 -3.69 -24.00 0.16
CA LEU A 262 -4.98 -23.49 -0.32
C LEU A 262 -5.23 -23.85 -1.79
N ALA A 263 -4.20 -23.75 -2.64
CA ALA A 263 -4.28 -24.14 -4.04
C ALA A 263 -4.48 -25.66 -4.24
N ARG A 264 -4.08 -26.50 -3.27
CA ARG A 264 -4.27 -27.96 -3.30
C ARG A 264 -5.63 -28.41 -2.75
N MET A 265 -6.30 -27.58 -1.96
CA MET A 265 -7.58 -27.93 -1.29
C MET A 265 -8.77 -28.07 -2.27
N ASN A 266 -8.65 -27.61 -3.51
CA ASN A 266 -9.74 -27.69 -4.50
C ASN A 266 -9.26 -28.27 -5.84
N PRO A 267 -9.88 -29.35 -6.35
CA PRO A 267 -9.48 -30.00 -7.60
C PRO A 267 -9.85 -29.23 -8.88
N ALA A 268 -10.65 -28.16 -8.80
CA ALA A 268 -11.00 -27.32 -9.96
C ALA A 268 -9.93 -26.22 -10.16
N PRO A 269 -9.09 -26.29 -11.22
CA PRO A 269 -7.97 -25.36 -11.42
C PRO A 269 -8.41 -23.90 -11.66
N ASP A 270 -9.67 -23.70 -12.05
CA ASP A 270 -10.33 -22.43 -12.36
C ASP A 270 -11.07 -21.81 -11.17
N HIS A 271 -11.11 -22.48 -10.01
CA HIS A 271 -11.77 -21.95 -8.83
C HIS A 271 -11.09 -20.65 -8.34
N GLN A 272 -11.87 -19.58 -8.12
CA GLN A 272 -11.37 -18.24 -7.79
C GLN A 272 -10.32 -18.21 -6.66
N PHE A 273 -10.54 -18.96 -5.57
CA PHE A 273 -9.58 -19.00 -4.44
C PHE A 273 -8.27 -19.72 -4.79
N VAL A 274 -8.30 -20.68 -5.72
CA VAL A 274 -7.09 -21.36 -6.21
C VAL A 274 -6.28 -20.39 -7.07
N LEU A 275 -6.94 -19.65 -7.96
CA LEU A 275 -6.27 -18.64 -8.79
C LEU A 275 -5.65 -17.51 -7.96
N LEU A 276 -6.38 -17.02 -6.94
CA LEU A 276 -5.86 -16.03 -6.00
C LEU A 276 -4.68 -16.60 -5.19
N ALA A 277 -4.76 -17.85 -4.73
CA ALA A 277 -3.65 -18.48 -4.03
C ALA A 277 -2.41 -18.65 -4.92
N ARG A 278 -2.58 -19.00 -6.20
CA ARG A 278 -1.49 -19.06 -7.19
C ARG A 278 -0.88 -17.68 -7.43
N LEU A 279 -1.69 -16.64 -7.54
CA LEU A 279 -1.24 -15.25 -7.64
C LEU A 279 -0.39 -14.88 -6.42
N GLY A 280 -0.88 -15.15 -5.20
CA GLY A 280 -0.16 -14.77 -3.98
C GLY A 280 1.10 -15.55 -3.74
N ARG A 281 1.13 -16.82 -4.13
CA ARG A 281 2.36 -17.59 -4.16
C ARG A 281 3.39 -16.98 -5.12
N ALA A 282 2.98 -16.56 -6.32
CA ALA A 282 3.88 -15.94 -7.29
C ALA A 282 4.40 -14.58 -6.81
N GLU A 283 3.55 -13.76 -6.19
CA GLU A 283 3.97 -12.54 -5.49
C GLU A 283 5.05 -12.85 -4.43
N GLY A 284 4.85 -13.91 -3.65
CA GLY A 284 5.81 -14.37 -2.63
C GLY A 284 7.15 -14.86 -3.20
N LEU A 285 7.16 -15.40 -4.41
CA LEU A 285 8.40 -15.75 -5.13
C LEU A 285 9.17 -14.51 -5.55
N GLY A 286 8.48 -13.52 -6.12
CA GLY A 286 9.08 -12.26 -6.52
C GLY A 286 9.65 -11.51 -5.32
N MET A 287 8.96 -11.57 -4.18
CA MET A 287 9.45 -11.10 -2.90
C MET A 287 10.71 -11.87 -2.48
N ALA A 288 10.71 -13.20 -2.49
CA ALA A 288 11.85 -14.03 -2.09
C ALA A 288 13.11 -13.93 -3.00
N GLY A 289 13.20 -12.93 -3.89
CA GLY A 289 14.33 -12.75 -4.79
C GLY A 289 14.35 -13.74 -5.95
N GLN A 290 13.19 -14.31 -6.30
CA GLN A 290 13.03 -15.22 -7.44
C GLN A 290 12.11 -14.58 -8.51
N PRO A 291 12.44 -13.38 -9.03
CA PRO A 291 11.56 -12.61 -9.90
C PRO A 291 11.31 -13.28 -11.26
N GLU A 292 12.27 -14.04 -11.81
CA GLU A 292 12.09 -14.77 -13.07
C GLU A 292 11.05 -15.89 -12.93
N GLU A 293 11.19 -16.73 -11.90
CA GLU A 293 10.23 -17.80 -11.62
C GLU A 293 8.83 -17.23 -11.34
N ALA A 294 8.76 -16.13 -10.60
CA ALA A 294 7.52 -15.41 -10.34
C ALA A 294 6.87 -14.91 -11.64
N ALA A 295 7.65 -14.27 -12.52
CA ALA A 295 7.16 -13.77 -13.80
C ALA A 295 6.63 -14.91 -14.69
N ASP A 296 7.35 -16.05 -14.77
CA ASP A 296 6.89 -17.20 -15.53
C ASP A 296 5.60 -17.81 -14.99
N GLN A 297 5.49 -17.95 -13.67
CA GLN A 297 4.25 -18.44 -13.04
C GLN A 297 3.08 -17.49 -13.27
N LEU A 298 3.31 -16.18 -13.18
CA LEU A 298 2.29 -15.16 -13.46
C LEU A 298 1.85 -15.19 -14.92
N ARG A 299 2.80 -15.27 -15.87
CA ARG A 299 2.51 -15.36 -17.30
C ARG A 299 1.58 -16.52 -17.63
N LEU A 300 1.82 -17.69 -17.03
CA LEU A 300 0.96 -18.87 -17.18
C LEU A 300 -0.40 -18.70 -16.50
N LEU A 301 -0.44 -18.01 -15.35
CA LEU A 301 -1.66 -17.76 -14.59
C LEU A 301 -2.59 -16.74 -15.28
N LEU A 302 -2.05 -15.77 -16.04
CA LEU A 302 -2.83 -14.71 -16.68
C LEU A 302 -3.94 -15.25 -17.59
N THR A 303 -3.70 -16.33 -18.33
CA THR A 303 -4.73 -16.95 -19.20
C THR A 303 -5.91 -17.50 -18.40
N ASP A 304 -5.64 -18.10 -17.23
CA ASP A 304 -6.69 -18.61 -16.36
C ASP A 304 -7.45 -17.46 -15.67
N LEU A 305 -6.75 -16.38 -15.30
CA LEU A 305 -7.37 -15.16 -14.75
C LEU A 305 -8.24 -14.45 -15.78
N ASP A 306 -7.78 -14.32 -17.03
CA ASP A 306 -8.57 -13.77 -18.13
C ASP A 306 -9.87 -14.56 -18.33
N ARG A 307 -9.80 -15.91 -18.25
CA ARG A 307 -10.99 -16.78 -18.40
C ARG A 307 -11.94 -16.66 -17.21
N ALA A 308 -11.42 -16.63 -15.99
CA ALA A 308 -12.23 -16.68 -14.76
C ALA A 308 -12.82 -15.33 -14.36
N PHE A 309 -12.05 -14.25 -14.54
CA PHE A 309 -12.43 -12.91 -14.09
C PHE A 309 -12.64 -11.93 -15.25
N GLY A 310 -12.05 -12.19 -16.42
CA GLY A 310 -12.01 -11.25 -17.53
C GLY A 310 -10.71 -10.41 -17.55
N PRO A 311 -10.33 -9.88 -18.73
CA PRO A 311 -9.05 -9.20 -18.93
C PRO A 311 -8.93 -7.85 -18.22
N HIS A 312 -10.05 -7.20 -17.93
CA HIS A 312 -10.11 -5.87 -17.30
C HIS A 312 -10.49 -5.92 -15.82
N HIS A 313 -10.73 -7.11 -15.27
CA HIS A 313 -11.06 -7.26 -13.87
C HIS A 313 -9.88 -6.83 -12.98
N PRO A 314 -10.11 -6.15 -11.84
CA PRO A 314 -9.02 -5.66 -10.98
C PRO A 314 -8.01 -6.73 -10.55
N VAL A 315 -8.45 -7.96 -10.29
CA VAL A 315 -7.55 -9.12 -10.03
C VAL A 315 -6.59 -9.34 -11.20
N THR A 316 -7.12 -9.38 -12.42
CA THR A 316 -6.34 -9.64 -13.64
C THR A 316 -5.38 -8.48 -13.93
N VAL A 317 -5.86 -7.24 -13.79
CA VAL A 317 -5.03 -6.04 -13.91
C VAL A 317 -3.89 -6.07 -12.88
N ARG A 318 -4.19 -6.38 -11.61
CA ARG A 318 -3.17 -6.51 -10.55
C ARG A 318 -2.16 -7.61 -10.85
N ALA A 319 -2.61 -8.76 -11.36
CA ALA A 319 -1.71 -9.83 -11.76
C ALA A 319 -0.78 -9.41 -12.91
N ARG A 320 -1.27 -8.61 -13.87
CA ARG A 320 -0.44 -8.05 -14.95
C ARG A 320 0.56 -7.01 -14.45
N ILE A 321 0.16 -6.14 -13.53
CA ILE A 321 1.08 -5.20 -12.85
C ILE A 321 2.18 -5.99 -12.13
N THR A 322 1.80 -7.02 -11.37
CA THR A 322 2.74 -7.87 -10.63
C THR A 322 3.69 -8.61 -11.56
N HIS A 323 3.17 -9.11 -12.69
CA HIS A 323 4.00 -9.74 -13.73
C HIS A 323 5.04 -8.75 -14.24
N ALA A 324 4.65 -7.52 -14.58
CA ALA A 324 5.57 -6.50 -15.04
C ALA A 324 6.58 -6.08 -13.95
N ASP A 325 6.19 -6.00 -12.68
CA ASP A 325 7.10 -5.75 -11.56
C ASP A 325 8.15 -6.86 -11.40
N CYS A 326 7.73 -8.13 -11.52
CA CYS A 326 8.65 -9.26 -11.51
C CYS A 326 9.59 -9.23 -12.73
N THR A 327 9.08 -8.91 -13.92
CA THR A 327 9.89 -8.70 -15.13
C THR A 327 10.91 -7.57 -14.95
N LEU A 328 10.52 -6.48 -14.29
CA LEU A 328 11.42 -5.37 -13.96
C LEU A 328 12.53 -5.82 -13.01
N LYS A 329 12.19 -6.55 -11.94
CA LYS A 329 13.13 -7.11 -10.96
C LYS A 329 14.05 -8.18 -11.55
N ALA A 330 13.61 -8.89 -12.58
CA ALA A 330 14.43 -9.80 -13.38
C ALA A 330 15.38 -9.06 -14.36
N GLY A 331 15.47 -7.72 -14.30
CA GLY A 331 16.38 -6.93 -15.12
C GLY A 331 15.85 -6.59 -16.51
N GLN A 332 14.65 -7.03 -16.87
CA GLN A 332 14.04 -6.80 -18.20
C GLN A 332 13.25 -5.48 -18.23
N GLN A 333 13.94 -4.36 -17.97
CA GLN A 333 13.33 -3.04 -17.75
C GLN A 333 12.43 -2.56 -18.91
N ARG A 334 12.90 -2.69 -20.17
CA ARG A 334 12.13 -2.30 -21.37
C ARG A 334 10.85 -3.12 -21.51
N ALA A 335 10.94 -4.44 -21.35
CA ALA A 335 9.79 -5.34 -21.46
C ALA A 335 8.73 -5.03 -20.38
N ALA A 336 9.16 -4.77 -19.14
CA ALA A 336 8.26 -4.37 -18.06
C ALA A 336 7.53 -3.05 -18.36
N TYR A 337 8.25 -2.04 -18.85
CA TYR A 337 7.66 -0.77 -19.27
C TYR A 337 6.62 -0.96 -20.39
N ASP A 338 6.95 -1.74 -21.43
CA ASP A 338 6.06 -1.96 -22.57
C ASP A 338 4.77 -2.69 -22.15
N LEU A 339 4.88 -3.68 -21.25
CA LEU A 339 3.74 -4.38 -20.64
C LEU A 339 2.83 -3.41 -19.87
N LEU A 340 3.39 -2.57 -19.00
CA LEU A 340 2.63 -1.59 -18.22
C LEU A 340 1.99 -0.52 -19.09
N LYS A 341 2.71 -0.02 -20.09
CA LYS A 341 2.21 0.97 -21.04
C LYS A 341 1.02 0.44 -21.83
N THR A 342 1.14 -0.76 -22.40
CA THR A 342 0.04 -1.40 -23.13
C THR A 342 -1.16 -1.65 -22.23
N LEU A 343 -0.94 -2.10 -20.99
CA LEU A 343 -2.01 -2.27 -20.01
C LEU A 343 -2.69 -0.94 -19.66
N SER A 344 -1.90 0.11 -19.41
CA SER A 344 -2.39 1.45 -19.10
C SER A 344 -3.24 2.01 -20.24
N ASP A 345 -2.77 1.90 -21.49
CA ASP A 345 -3.50 2.39 -22.68
C ASP A 345 -4.80 1.60 -22.89
N THR A 346 -4.76 0.27 -22.71
CA THR A 346 -5.94 -0.59 -22.83
C THR A 346 -6.98 -0.26 -21.77
N VAL A 347 -6.58 -0.11 -20.51
CA VAL A 347 -7.50 0.22 -19.41
C VAL A 347 -8.04 1.64 -19.57
N ALA A 348 -7.22 2.61 -19.99
CA ALA A 348 -7.65 3.98 -20.28
C ALA A 348 -8.62 4.09 -21.49
N GLY A 349 -8.65 3.09 -22.37
CA GLY A 349 -9.65 2.99 -23.43
C GLY A 349 -11.04 2.55 -22.93
N HIS A 350 -11.09 1.86 -21.79
CA HIS A 350 -12.33 1.33 -21.19
C HIS A 350 -12.80 2.16 -19.99
N LEU A 351 -11.87 2.71 -19.22
CA LEU A 351 -12.07 3.58 -18.07
C LEU A 351 -11.55 4.98 -18.40
N ASP A 352 -12.16 6.02 -17.83
CA ASP A 352 -11.68 7.39 -18.05
C ASP A 352 -10.20 7.56 -17.61
N ARG A 353 -9.47 8.48 -18.25
CA ARG A 353 -8.07 8.77 -17.92
C ARG A 353 -7.89 9.32 -16.49
N ALA A 354 -8.93 9.96 -15.96
CA ALA A 354 -9.04 10.46 -14.59
C ALA A 354 -9.50 9.39 -13.58
N HIS A 355 -9.84 8.18 -14.05
CA HIS A 355 -10.28 7.11 -13.18
C HIS A 355 -9.14 6.63 -12.25
N PRO A 356 -9.38 6.38 -10.95
CA PRO A 356 -8.32 6.05 -9.99
C PRO A 356 -7.45 4.85 -10.36
N VAL A 357 -8.04 3.79 -10.96
CA VAL A 357 -7.28 2.62 -11.44
C VAL A 357 -6.36 2.98 -12.62
N THR A 358 -6.82 3.87 -13.50
CA THR A 358 -6.01 4.38 -14.61
C THR A 358 -4.87 5.24 -14.10
N LEU A 359 -5.12 6.08 -13.08
CA LEU A 359 -4.10 6.88 -12.41
C LEU A 359 -3.04 6.00 -11.71
N ASP A 360 -3.46 4.93 -11.03
CA ASP A 360 -2.55 3.96 -10.41
C ASP A 360 -1.67 3.29 -11.47
N LEU A 361 -2.26 2.77 -12.56
CA LEU A 361 -1.52 2.17 -13.68
C LEU A 361 -0.51 3.13 -14.33
N ARG A 362 -0.89 4.41 -14.48
CA ARG A 362 0.02 5.44 -14.97
C ARG A 362 1.20 5.64 -14.01
N ALA A 363 1.00 5.54 -12.70
CA ALA A 363 2.06 5.62 -11.70
C ALA A 363 3.07 4.48 -11.88
N TYR A 364 2.60 3.24 -12.06
CA TYR A 364 3.44 2.08 -12.39
C TYR A 364 4.20 2.27 -13.70
N THR A 365 3.55 2.81 -14.73
CA THR A 365 4.17 3.07 -16.04
C THR A 365 5.28 4.11 -15.96
N VAL A 366 5.05 5.22 -15.23
CA VAL A 366 6.06 6.26 -15.00
C VAL A 366 7.27 5.69 -14.26
N PHE A 367 7.05 4.86 -13.25
CA PHE A 367 8.15 4.22 -12.53
C PHE A 367 9.00 3.33 -13.43
N ALA A 368 8.37 2.42 -14.19
CA ALA A 368 9.08 1.54 -15.10
C ALA A 368 9.81 2.30 -16.22
N GLY A 369 9.25 3.44 -16.65
CA GLY A 369 9.84 4.32 -17.65
C GLY A 369 11.06 5.09 -17.16
N TRP A 370 11.28 5.25 -15.85
CA TRP A 370 12.34 6.12 -15.31
C TRP A 370 13.75 5.78 -15.80
N ARG A 371 14.07 4.49 -15.99
CA ARG A 371 15.40 4.05 -16.48
C ARG A 371 15.45 3.71 -17.96
N VAL A 372 14.33 3.87 -18.66
CA VAL A 372 14.10 3.26 -19.98
C VAL A 372 13.77 4.33 -21.02
N GLU A 373 12.98 5.32 -20.61
CA GLU A 373 12.61 6.47 -21.42
C GLU A 373 13.55 7.66 -21.14
N PRO A 374 13.63 8.64 -22.05
CA PRO A 374 14.34 9.87 -21.78
C PRO A 374 13.83 10.55 -20.50
N ILE A 375 14.75 11.03 -19.65
CA ILE A 375 14.41 11.64 -18.36
C ILE A 375 13.43 12.81 -18.49
N SER A 376 13.48 13.57 -19.58
CA SER A 376 12.53 14.65 -19.89
C SER A 376 11.10 14.16 -20.06
N THR A 377 10.91 13.01 -20.71
CA THR A 377 9.60 12.36 -20.89
C THR A 377 9.06 11.87 -19.55
N THR A 378 9.86 11.12 -18.79
CA THR A 378 9.44 10.59 -17.48
C THR A 378 9.11 11.72 -16.51
N LEU A 379 9.94 12.78 -16.45
CA LEU A 379 9.69 13.92 -15.59
C LEU A 379 8.41 14.67 -15.98
N HIS A 380 8.15 14.86 -17.27
CA HIS A 380 6.92 15.46 -17.75
C HIS A 380 5.70 14.62 -17.35
N GLN A 381 5.75 13.30 -17.58
CA GLN A 381 4.67 12.39 -17.19
C GLN A 381 4.44 12.35 -15.68
N ALA A 382 5.51 12.36 -14.86
CA ALA A 382 5.42 12.39 -13.41
C ALA A 382 4.77 13.69 -12.89
N ARG A 383 5.12 14.84 -13.48
CA ARG A 383 4.51 16.14 -13.14
C ARG A 383 3.02 16.19 -13.47
N GLU A 384 2.66 15.78 -14.69
CA GLU A 384 1.26 15.75 -15.11
C GLU A 384 0.45 14.77 -14.26
N LEU A 385 0.99 13.57 -13.99
CA LEU A 385 0.31 12.60 -13.14
C LEU A 385 0.13 13.11 -11.71
N HIS A 386 1.14 13.72 -11.10
CA HIS A 386 1.02 14.28 -9.76
C HIS A 386 -0.04 15.39 -9.70
N LYS A 387 -0.04 16.29 -10.69
CA LYS A 387 -1.06 17.34 -10.84
C LYS A 387 -2.47 16.76 -11.01
N ASP A 388 -2.63 15.78 -11.90
CA ASP A 388 -3.90 15.09 -12.12
C ASP A 388 -4.42 14.51 -10.80
N THR A 389 -3.59 13.71 -10.10
CA THR A 389 -3.98 13.11 -8.82
C THR A 389 -4.32 14.15 -7.75
N GLY A 390 -3.54 15.23 -7.65
CA GLY A 390 -3.81 16.29 -6.67
C GLY A 390 -5.12 17.02 -6.92
N SER A 391 -5.47 17.28 -8.19
CA SER A 391 -6.73 17.93 -8.58
C SER A 391 -7.94 17.00 -8.42
N LEU A 392 -7.80 15.72 -8.75
CA LEU A 392 -8.93 14.78 -8.80
C LEU A 392 -9.21 14.11 -7.46
N LEU A 393 -8.17 13.82 -6.69
CA LEU A 393 -8.23 13.03 -5.45
C LEU A 393 -7.94 13.87 -4.20
N GLY A 394 -7.35 15.05 -4.37
CA GLY A 394 -6.84 15.87 -3.27
C GLY A 394 -5.36 15.65 -2.99
N THR A 395 -4.74 16.63 -2.33
CA THR A 395 -3.30 16.67 -2.03
C THR A 395 -2.85 15.60 -1.05
N ASP A 396 -3.70 15.27 -0.08
CA ASP A 396 -3.37 14.28 0.96
C ASP A 396 -3.84 12.86 0.62
N HIS A 397 -4.35 12.60 -0.60
CA HIS A 397 -4.76 11.24 -0.99
C HIS A 397 -3.54 10.30 -1.13
N PRO A 398 -3.61 9.01 -0.72
CA PRO A 398 -2.47 8.09 -0.78
C PRO A 398 -1.82 7.99 -2.16
N LEU A 399 -2.63 7.97 -3.22
CA LEU A 399 -2.12 7.97 -4.60
C LEU A 399 -1.42 9.28 -4.98
N THR A 400 -1.91 10.43 -4.52
CA THR A 400 -1.24 11.73 -4.76
C THR A 400 0.13 11.80 -4.08
N LEU A 401 0.23 11.31 -2.85
CA LEU A 401 1.50 11.22 -2.12
C LEU A 401 2.47 10.22 -2.78
N THR A 402 1.92 9.19 -3.42
CA THR A 402 2.68 8.21 -4.21
C THR A 402 3.22 8.83 -5.50
N THR A 403 2.40 9.56 -6.24
CA THR A 403 2.85 10.28 -7.45
C THR A 403 3.80 11.43 -7.12
N GLN A 404 3.69 12.02 -5.94
CA GLN A 404 4.67 12.98 -5.42
C GLN A 404 6.03 12.31 -5.17
N THR A 405 6.04 11.11 -4.58
CA THR A 405 7.27 10.32 -4.43
C THR A 405 7.89 9.98 -5.80
N LEU A 406 7.06 9.61 -6.79
CA LEU A 406 7.51 9.37 -8.17
C LEU A 406 8.10 10.61 -8.82
N LEU A 407 7.49 11.77 -8.60
CA LEU A 407 8.04 13.03 -9.07
C LEU A 407 9.42 13.28 -8.46
N GLY A 408 9.60 13.01 -7.16
CA GLY A 408 10.91 13.05 -6.51
C GLY A 408 11.93 12.13 -7.19
N ILE A 409 11.55 10.90 -7.55
CA ILE A 409 12.44 9.96 -8.26
C ILE A 409 12.81 10.49 -9.65
N ALA A 410 11.83 10.96 -10.43
CA ALA A 410 12.10 11.50 -11.76
C ALA A 410 12.95 12.78 -11.71
N LEU A 411 12.85 13.57 -10.64
CA LEU A 411 13.71 14.72 -10.40
C LEU A 411 15.13 14.35 -9.97
N TRP A 412 15.37 13.13 -9.47
CA TRP A 412 16.64 12.75 -8.87
C TRP A 412 17.85 12.94 -9.79
N ASP A 413 17.68 12.69 -11.08
CA ASP A 413 18.75 12.82 -12.08
C ASP A 413 18.84 14.22 -12.70
N VAL A 414 17.95 15.13 -12.31
CA VAL A 414 17.84 16.51 -12.85
C VAL A 414 18.15 17.56 -11.79
N ASP A 415 17.51 17.45 -10.63
CA ASP A 415 17.65 18.35 -9.49
C ASP A 415 17.44 17.57 -8.18
N ARG A 416 18.54 17.13 -7.57
CA ARG A 416 18.52 16.36 -6.32
C ARG A 416 18.01 17.16 -5.12
N VAL A 417 18.19 18.47 -5.12
CA VAL A 417 17.72 19.34 -4.03
C VAL A 417 16.20 19.42 -4.08
N GLN A 418 15.64 19.65 -5.26
CA GLN A 418 14.19 19.64 -5.47
C GLN A 418 13.60 18.24 -5.22
N ALA A 419 14.26 17.18 -5.70
CA ALA A 419 13.84 15.80 -5.45
C ALA A 419 13.71 15.52 -3.94
N LYS A 420 14.73 15.88 -3.15
CA LYS A 420 14.72 15.75 -1.69
C LYS A 420 13.55 16.51 -1.06
N ALA A 421 13.33 17.76 -1.47
CA ALA A 421 12.22 18.58 -0.94
C ALA A 421 10.86 17.94 -1.22
N VAL A 422 10.62 17.50 -2.46
CA VAL A 422 9.37 16.82 -2.86
C VAL A 422 9.17 15.50 -2.09
N MET A 423 10.23 14.74 -1.85
CA MET A 423 10.17 13.52 -1.02
C MET A 423 9.89 13.84 0.46
N ALA A 424 10.39 14.97 0.98
CA ALA A 424 10.12 15.42 2.34
C ALA A 424 8.64 15.77 2.52
N ASP A 425 8.07 16.52 1.57
CA ASP A 425 6.65 16.89 1.56
C ASP A 425 5.76 15.64 1.47
N ALA A 426 6.12 14.67 0.61
CA ALA A 426 5.39 13.41 0.49
C ALA A 426 5.43 12.57 1.78
N HIS A 427 6.58 12.55 2.47
CA HIS A 427 6.72 11.90 3.77
C HIS A 427 5.85 12.60 4.83
N GLU A 428 5.85 13.93 4.89
CA GLU A 428 5.04 14.68 5.85
C GLU A 428 3.54 14.48 5.60
N GLY A 429 3.10 14.53 4.34
CA GLY A 429 1.72 14.23 3.96
C GLY A 429 1.28 12.84 4.39
N ARG A 430 2.14 11.82 4.20
CA ARG A 430 1.86 10.45 4.69
C ARG A 430 1.81 10.38 6.21
N ALA A 431 2.69 11.08 6.91
CA ALA A 431 2.66 11.12 8.37
C ALA A 431 1.39 11.78 8.92
N ARG A 432 0.86 12.81 8.26
CA ARG A 432 -0.44 13.43 8.62
C ARG A 432 -1.62 12.52 8.32
N LEU A 433 -1.63 11.84 7.17
CA LEU A 433 -2.73 10.99 6.73
C LEU A 433 -2.80 9.65 7.47
N LEU A 434 -1.67 8.93 7.52
CA LEU A 434 -1.61 7.54 7.97
C LEU A 434 -0.98 7.38 9.36
N GLY A 435 -0.36 8.45 9.87
CA GLY A 435 0.45 8.42 11.07
C GLY A 435 1.94 8.16 10.80
N PRO A 436 2.81 8.50 11.76
CA PRO A 436 4.27 8.46 11.60
C PRO A 436 4.84 7.04 11.51
N GLU A 437 4.18 6.05 12.13
CA GLU A 437 4.65 4.66 12.18
C GLU A 437 4.02 3.75 11.12
N HIS A 438 3.12 4.28 10.27
CA HIS A 438 2.51 3.49 9.21
C HIS A 438 3.58 2.95 8.24
N PRO A 439 3.51 1.67 7.80
CA PRO A 439 4.52 1.07 6.91
C PRO A 439 4.86 1.92 5.67
N SER A 440 3.86 2.50 5.01
CA SER A 440 4.06 3.41 3.86
C SER A 440 4.71 4.75 4.24
N THR A 441 4.46 5.28 5.44
CA THR A 441 5.17 6.46 5.96
C THR A 441 6.64 6.11 6.23
N LEU A 442 6.92 4.94 6.82
CA LEU A 442 8.28 4.45 7.07
C LEU A 442 9.04 4.13 5.76
N ALA A 443 8.34 3.72 4.71
CA ALA A 443 8.89 3.63 3.35
C ALA A 443 9.29 5.01 2.81
N ALA A 444 8.41 5.99 2.92
CA ALA A 444 8.72 7.37 2.54
C ALA A 444 9.91 7.93 3.35
N ALA A 445 9.97 7.67 4.65
CA ALA A 445 11.07 8.08 5.53
C ALA A 445 12.40 7.43 5.11
N SER A 446 12.39 6.15 4.73
CA SER A 446 13.60 5.46 4.24
C SER A 446 14.11 6.06 2.93
N ASN A 447 13.21 6.41 2.00
CA ASN A 447 13.57 7.07 0.75
C ASN A 447 14.09 8.49 0.99
N LEU A 448 13.42 9.24 1.86
CA LEU A 448 13.85 10.58 2.26
C LEU A 448 15.23 10.53 2.92
N ALA A 449 15.51 9.54 3.78
CA ALA A 449 16.83 9.36 4.37
C ALA A 449 17.90 9.10 3.30
N ALA A 450 17.59 8.30 2.28
CA ALA A 450 18.50 8.11 1.14
C ALA A 450 18.72 9.41 0.35
N ALA A 451 17.67 10.20 0.16
CA ALA A 451 17.76 11.49 -0.50
C ALA A 451 18.62 12.49 0.30
N ILE A 452 18.39 12.58 1.61
CA ILE A 452 19.20 13.40 2.54
C ILE A 452 20.66 12.94 2.50
N HIS A 453 20.92 11.63 2.56
CA HIS A 453 22.29 11.11 2.53
C HIS A 453 23.02 11.59 1.28
N ALA A 454 22.42 11.45 0.10
CA ALA A 454 23.07 11.80 -1.14
C ALA A 454 23.17 13.31 -1.43
N VAL A 455 22.36 14.15 -0.78
CA VAL A 455 22.39 15.62 -0.96
C VAL A 455 23.16 16.34 0.14
N ASP A 456 22.91 15.96 1.39
CA ASP A 456 23.40 16.65 2.59
C ASP A 456 24.48 15.85 3.35
N GLY A 457 24.71 14.57 2.96
CA GLY A 457 25.70 13.70 3.57
C GLY A 457 25.12 12.71 4.60
N ALA A 458 25.92 11.69 4.93
CA ALA A 458 25.52 10.60 5.81
C ALA A 458 25.14 11.05 7.23
N ASP A 459 25.81 12.07 7.77
CA ASP A 459 25.56 12.61 9.12
C ASP A 459 24.14 13.20 9.22
N ALA A 460 23.71 13.95 8.20
CA ALA A 460 22.35 14.50 8.14
C ALA A 460 21.27 13.40 8.04
N ALA A 461 21.56 12.29 7.36
CA ALA A 461 20.62 11.19 7.18
C ALA A 461 20.55 10.21 8.36
N LEU A 462 21.64 10.10 9.13
CA LEU A 462 21.82 9.12 10.19
C LEU A 462 20.69 9.14 11.24
N PRO A 463 20.21 10.31 11.74
CA PRO A 463 19.08 10.37 12.66
C PRO A 463 17.80 9.74 12.07
N LEU A 464 17.48 10.04 10.80
CA LEU A 464 16.27 9.53 10.16
C LEU A 464 16.36 8.03 9.89
N TYR A 465 17.54 7.51 9.53
CA TYR A 465 17.75 6.07 9.43
C TYR A 465 17.57 5.36 10.78
N ARG A 466 18.11 5.92 11.87
CA ARG A 466 17.95 5.35 13.22
C ARG A 466 16.50 5.31 13.67
N THR A 467 15.77 6.42 13.53
CA THR A 467 14.35 6.49 13.93
C THR A 467 13.49 5.57 13.07
N THR A 468 13.71 5.55 11.76
CA THR A 468 12.97 4.68 10.83
C THR A 468 13.26 3.20 11.08
N HIS A 469 14.51 2.82 11.35
CA HIS A 469 14.87 1.44 11.69
C HIS A 469 14.18 0.98 12.97
N GLY A 470 14.24 1.79 14.03
CA GLY A 470 13.58 1.48 15.30
C GLY A 470 12.05 1.37 15.19
N ALA A 471 11.42 2.24 14.41
CA ALA A 471 9.98 2.16 14.14
C ALA A 471 9.62 0.89 13.33
N ARG A 472 10.38 0.57 12.28
CA ARG A 472 10.19 -0.67 11.51
C ARG A 472 10.37 -1.93 12.36
N GLN A 473 11.33 -1.94 13.31
CA GLN A 473 11.49 -3.05 14.25
C GLN A 473 10.25 -3.26 15.14
N ARG A 474 9.61 -2.18 15.61
CA ARG A 474 8.39 -2.27 16.41
C ARG A 474 7.19 -2.74 15.58
N VAL A 475 6.95 -2.09 14.45
CA VAL A 475 5.74 -2.28 13.63
C VAL A 475 5.80 -3.57 12.82
N LEU A 476 6.89 -3.79 12.08
CA LEU A 476 7.03 -4.91 11.15
C LEU A 476 7.82 -6.07 11.75
N GLY A 477 8.80 -5.76 12.59
CA GLY A 477 9.70 -6.73 13.21
C GLY A 477 11.15 -6.58 12.80
N PRO A 478 12.09 -7.13 13.60
CA PRO A 478 13.52 -7.05 13.32
C PRO A 478 13.91 -7.79 12.04
N ASP A 479 13.22 -8.90 11.74
CA ASP A 479 13.50 -9.77 10.61
C ASP A 479 12.77 -9.38 9.33
N HIS A 480 11.89 -8.38 9.38
CA HIS A 480 11.12 -7.98 8.23
C HIS A 480 12.06 -7.47 7.11
N PRO A 481 11.88 -7.87 5.83
CA PRO A 481 12.72 -7.46 4.71
C PRO A 481 12.99 -5.95 4.64
N SER A 482 11.95 -5.13 4.75
CA SER A 482 12.07 -3.66 4.82
C SER A 482 12.87 -3.17 6.04
N THR A 483 12.77 -3.83 7.21
CA THR A 483 13.58 -3.49 8.40
C THR A 483 15.06 -3.78 8.15
N LEU A 484 15.35 -4.92 7.55
CA LEU A 484 16.72 -5.35 7.20
C LEU A 484 17.33 -4.45 6.11
N LEU A 485 16.53 -4.03 5.12
CA LEU A 485 16.94 -3.04 4.12
C LEU A 485 17.34 -1.71 4.78
N THR A 486 16.53 -1.20 5.71
CA THR A 486 16.87 0.02 6.46
C THR A 486 18.09 -0.20 7.34
N ALA A 487 18.26 -1.37 7.95
CA ALA A 487 19.43 -1.71 8.76
C ALA A 487 20.72 -1.67 7.93
N GLY A 488 20.71 -2.19 6.70
CA GLY A 488 21.84 -2.10 5.78
C GLY A 488 22.16 -0.67 5.37
N ASN A 489 21.14 0.15 5.09
CA ASN A 489 21.33 1.57 4.79
C ASN A 489 21.84 2.37 6.01
N LEU A 490 21.36 2.04 7.20
CA LEU A 490 21.84 2.59 8.47
C LEU A 490 23.31 2.21 8.70
N ALA A 491 23.69 0.96 8.44
CA ALA A 491 25.08 0.51 8.54
C ALA A 491 25.98 1.26 7.54
N ASN A 492 25.50 1.53 6.32
CA ASN A 492 26.21 2.38 5.36
C ASN A 492 26.44 3.79 5.92
N ALA A 493 25.40 4.42 6.49
CA ALA A 493 25.52 5.75 7.08
C ALA A 493 26.49 5.76 8.28
N ILE A 494 26.40 4.77 9.18
CA ILE A 494 27.33 4.62 10.31
C ILE A 494 28.76 4.43 9.80
N HIS A 495 28.97 3.62 8.76
CA HIS A 495 30.30 3.42 8.19
C HIS A 495 30.90 4.75 7.71
N THR A 496 30.10 5.57 7.02
CA THR A 496 30.56 6.88 6.52
C THR A 496 30.85 7.88 7.64
N VAL A 497 30.06 7.90 8.72
CA VAL A 497 30.17 8.90 9.80
C VAL A 497 31.14 8.46 10.90
N ASP A 498 30.98 7.23 11.39
CA ASP A 498 31.64 6.70 12.59
C ASP A 498 32.76 5.68 12.24
N GLY A 499 32.90 5.30 10.97
CA GLY A 499 33.92 4.38 10.49
C GLY A 499 33.49 2.90 10.43
N ALA A 500 34.32 2.07 9.79
CA ALA A 500 34.02 0.67 9.51
C ALA A 500 33.82 -0.17 10.78
N ASP A 501 34.60 0.08 11.82
CA ASP A 501 34.53 -0.65 13.10
C ASP A 501 33.15 -0.48 13.77
N ALA A 502 32.62 0.75 13.78
CA ALA A 502 31.30 1.04 14.33
C ALA A 502 30.16 0.40 13.52
N ALA A 503 30.31 0.26 12.21
CA ALA A 503 29.29 -0.32 11.33
C ALA A 503 29.32 -1.85 11.25
N LEU A 504 30.50 -2.45 11.49
CA LEU A 504 30.75 -3.89 11.31
C LEU A 504 29.75 -4.79 12.07
N PRO A 505 29.38 -4.52 13.35
CA PRO A 505 28.38 -5.33 14.05
C PRO A 505 27.02 -5.33 13.33
N LEU A 506 26.55 -4.17 12.88
CA LEU A 506 25.25 -4.04 12.23
C LEU A 506 25.25 -4.70 10.84
N TYR A 507 26.34 -4.61 10.08
CA TYR A 507 26.47 -5.37 8.83
C TYR A 507 26.40 -6.87 9.07
N ARG A 508 27.12 -7.40 10.07
CA ARG A 508 27.12 -8.83 10.39
C ARG A 508 25.72 -9.32 10.76
N THR A 509 25.05 -8.64 11.70
CA THR A 509 23.70 -9.04 12.12
C THR A 509 22.68 -8.93 10.98
N THR A 510 22.78 -7.87 10.15
CA THR A 510 21.89 -7.67 9.00
C THR A 510 22.11 -8.73 7.95
N HIS A 511 23.36 -9.04 7.59
CA HIS A 511 23.70 -10.08 6.61
C HIS A 511 23.17 -11.45 7.05
N THR A 512 23.46 -11.87 8.29
CA THR A 512 22.97 -13.16 8.81
C THR A 512 21.44 -13.23 8.83
N ALA A 513 20.75 -12.14 9.18
CA ALA A 513 19.30 -12.10 9.14
C ALA A 513 18.77 -12.17 7.71
N GLN A 514 19.39 -11.45 6.76
CA GLN A 514 19.02 -11.49 5.34
C GLN A 514 19.28 -12.86 4.71
N GLU A 515 20.39 -13.53 5.02
CA GLU A 515 20.64 -14.91 4.57
C GLU A 515 19.56 -15.88 5.04
N ARG A 516 19.10 -15.74 6.29
CA ARG A 516 18.03 -16.59 6.85
C ARG A 516 16.65 -16.28 6.26
N VAL A 517 16.32 -15.00 6.11
CA VAL A 517 14.95 -14.55 5.74
C VAL A 517 14.76 -14.51 4.22
N LEU A 518 15.72 -13.92 3.51
CA LEU A 518 15.66 -13.70 2.06
C LEU A 518 16.38 -14.80 1.28
N GLY A 519 17.34 -15.47 1.93
CA GLY A 519 18.24 -16.42 1.28
C GLY A 519 19.57 -15.79 0.88
N PRO A 520 20.61 -16.62 0.66
CA PRO A 520 21.95 -16.16 0.30
C PRO A 520 22.05 -15.56 -1.11
N ASP A 521 21.11 -15.92 -1.99
CA ASP A 521 21.08 -15.49 -3.40
C ASP A 521 20.34 -14.16 -3.60
N HIS A 522 19.64 -13.66 -2.58
CA HIS A 522 18.82 -12.47 -2.72
C HIS A 522 19.68 -11.22 -2.98
N PRO A 523 19.30 -10.32 -3.92
CA PRO A 523 20.09 -9.14 -4.27
C PRO A 523 20.48 -8.26 -3.07
N ASP A 524 19.55 -8.05 -2.13
CA ASP A 524 19.83 -7.30 -0.91
C ASP A 524 20.82 -8.00 0.02
N THR A 525 20.76 -9.33 0.15
CA THR A 525 21.74 -10.11 0.92
C THR A 525 23.13 -9.95 0.31
N LEU A 526 23.24 -10.09 -1.02
CA LEU A 526 24.50 -9.96 -1.74
C LEU A 526 25.08 -8.55 -1.66
N ARG A 527 24.23 -7.51 -1.72
CA ARG A 527 24.65 -6.12 -1.54
C ARG A 527 25.19 -5.87 -0.13
N THR A 528 24.51 -6.37 0.90
CA THR A 528 24.99 -6.28 2.29
C THR A 528 26.27 -7.10 2.48
N ALA A 529 26.40 -8.27 1.83
CA ALA A 529 27.60 -9.10 1.88
C ALA A 529 28.85 -8.36 1.35
N ASN A 530 28.72 -7.70 0.20
CA ASN A 530 29.82 -6.87 -0.32
C ASN A 530 30.16 -5.69 0.61
N ASN A 531 29.15 -5.03 1.19
CA ASN A 531 29.39 -3.92 2.12
C ASN A 531 30.01 -4.40 3.45
N LEU A 532 29.62 -5.58 3.94
CA LEU A 532 30.24 -6.27 5.06
C LEU A 532 31.70 -6.62 4.74
N ALA A 533 31.98 -7.14 3.54
CA ALA A 533 33.34 -7.42 3.10
C ALA A 533 34.21 -6.15 3.05
N ASN A 534 33.66 -5.02 2.60
CA ASN A 534 34.36 -3.72 2.66
C ASN A 534 34.68 -3.32 4.11
N ALA A 535 33.74 -3.50 5.04
CA ALA A 535 33.96 -3.19 6.44
C ALA A 535 35.02 -4.11 7.08
N ILE A 536 34.96 -5.42 6.81
CA ILE A 536 35.99 -6.40 7.23
C ILE A 536 37.35 -6.02 6.64
N HIS A 537 37.40 -5.64 5.37
CA HIS A 537 38.66 -5.24 4.71
C HIS A 537 39.29 -4.04 5.40
N ALA A 538 38.47 -3.05 5.78
CA ALA A 538 38.94 -1.86 6.48
C ALA A 538 39.42 -2.14 7.93
N VAL A 539 38.77 -3.06 8.65
CA VAL A 539 39.06 -3.35 10.07
C VAL A 539 40.11 -4.47 10.22
N ASP A 540 39.89 -5.60 9.56
CA ASP A 540 40.64 -6.85 9.73
C ASP A 540 41.61 -7.13 8.57
N GLY A 541 41.57 -6.32 7.50
CA GLY A 541 42.47 -6.44 6.35
C GLY A 541 41.95 -7.31 5.19
N ALA A 542 42.66 -7.26 4.06
CA ALA A 542 42.23 -7.89 2.80
C ALA A 542 42.10 -9.41 2.89
N ASP A 543 42.98 -10.08 3.65
CA ASP A 543 42.94 -11.55 3.84
C ASP A 543 41.62 -12.01 4.47
N ALA A 544 41.11 -11.27 5.46
CA ALA A 544 39.87 -11.59 6.16
C ALA A 544 38.62 -11.36 5.29
N ALA A 545 38.66 -10.37 4.39
CA ALA A 545 37.53 -10.03 3.51
C ALA A 545 37.47 -10.89 2.24
N LEU A 546 38.61 -11.41 1.78
CA LEU A 546 38.75 -12.10 0.50
C LEU A 546 37.76 -13.26 0.30
N PRO A 547 37.51 -14.14 1.29
CA PRO A 547 36.54 -15.22 1.13
C PRO A 547 35.14 -14.70 0.80
N LEU A 548 34.69 -13.67 1.52
CA LEU A 548 33.35 -13.10 1.35
C LEU A 548 33.22 -12.40 -0.01
N TYR A 549 34.21 -11.60 -0.42
CA TYR A 549 34.20 -11.01 -1.77
C TYR A 549 34.10 -12.07 -2.87
N ARG A 550 34.87 -13.17 -2.77
CA ARG A 550 34.84 -14.24 -3.77
C ARG A 550 33.47 -14.90 -3.83
N THR A 551 32.92 -15.32 -2.69
CA THR A 551 31.59 -15.96 -2.65
C THR A 551 30.51 -15.03 -3.15
N THR A 552 30.51 -13.76 -2.73
CA THR A 552 29.52 -12.77 -3.18
C THR A 552 29.64 -12.51 -4.68
N HIS A 553 30.86 -12.34 -5.21
CA HIS A 553 31.06 -12.12 -6.64
C HIS A 553 30.59 -13.30 -7.49
N THR A 554 30.96 -14.53 -7.12
CA THR A 554 30.52 -15.75 -7.83
C THR A 554 29.00 -15.88 -7.81
N THR A 555 28.36 -15.63 -6.68
CA THR A 555 26.89 -15.69 -6.60
C THR A 555 26.24 -14.57 -7.41
N GLN A 556 26.76 -13.34 -7.35
CA GLN A 556 26.25 -12.23 -8.16
C GLN A 556 26.41 -12.48 -9.67
N GLN A 557 27.53 -13.06 -10.12
CA GLN A 557 27.70 -13.47 -11.52
C GLN A 557 26.63 -14.47 -11.97
N ARG A 558 26.30 -15.45 -11.11
CA ARG A 558 25.26 -16.45 -11.40
C ARG A 558 23.85 -15.86 -11.38
N VAL A 559 23.54 -15.02 -10.39
CA VAL A 559 22.16 -14.57 -10.11
C VAL A 559 21.81 -13.28 -10.87
N LEU A 560 22.71 -12.30 -10.89
CA LEU A 560 22.49 -10.99 -11.50
C LEU A 560 23.11 -10.89 -12.90
N GLY A 561 24.03 -11.80 -13.24
CA GLY A 561 24.83 -11.75 -14.45
C GLY A 561 26.16 -10.99 -14.26
N PRO A 562 27.11 -11.20 -15.18
CA PRO A 562 28.46 -10.63 -15.10
C PRO A 562 28.50 -9.10 -15.23
N ASP A 563 27.58 -8.52 -16.01
CA ASP A 563 27.57 -7.09 -16.34
C ASP A 563 26.71 -6.24 -15.39
N HIS A 564 26.07 -6.86 -14.39
CA HIS A 564 25.24 -6.13 -13.44
C HIS A 564 26.11 -5.17 -12.59
N PRO A 565 25.66 -3.92 -12.32
CA PRO A 565 26.46 -2.94 -11.57
C PRO A 565 26.97 -3.44 -10.22
N ASP A 566 26.16 -4.22 -9.49
CA ASP A 566 26.60 -4.82 -8.22
C ASP A 566 27.67 -5.89 -8.41
N THR A 567 27.58 -6.71 -9.47
CA THR A 567 28.61 -7.72 -9.80
C THR A 567 29.93 -7.04 -10.12
N LEU A 568 29.89 -5.98 -10.94
CA LEU A 568 31.08 -5.20 -11.33
C LEU A 568 31.71 -4.49 -10.12
N ARG A 569 30.89 -3.94 -9.22
CA ARG A 569 31.35 -3.30 -7.98
C ARG A 569 32.08 -4.29 -7.07
N THR A 570 31.50 -5.46 -6.83
CA THR A 570 32.15 -6.50 -6.02
C THR A 570 33.41 -7.03 -6.70
N ALA A 571 33.41 -7.18 -8.03
CA ALA A 571 34.60 -7.58 -8.79
C ALA A 571 35.75 -6.58 -8.63
N ASN A 572 35.45 -5.27 -8.69
CA ASN A 572 36.44 -4.22 -8.44
C ASN A 572 37.00 -4.29 -7.01
N ASN A 573 36.14 -4.43 -6.00
CA ASN A 573 36.56 -4.54 -4.61
C ASN A 573 37.43 -5.79 -4.37
N LEU A 574 37.04 -6.92 -4.96
CA LEU A 574 37.80 -8.16 -4.95
C LEU A 574 39.18 -7.97 -5.61
N ALA A 575 39.25 -7.32 -6.76
CA ALA A 575 40.51 -7.05 -7.47
C ALA A 575 41.45 -6.16 -6.64
N LEU A 576 40.91 -5.14 -5.97
CA LEU A 576 41.68 -4.28 -5.07
C LEU A 576 42.23 -5.06 -3.87
N ALA A 577 41.42 -5.92 -3.26
CA ALA A 577 41.85 -6.79 -2.16
C ALA A 577 42.97 -7.75 -2.61
N VAL A 578 42.81 -8.43 -3.75
CA VAL A 578 43.84 -9.33 -4.31
C VAL A 578 45.13 -8.56 -4.60
N ARG A 579 45.06 -7.38 -5.23
CA ARG A 579 46.23 -6.54 -5.52
C ARG A 579 46.99 -6.16 -4.25
N GLN A 580 46.28 -5.84 -3.17
CA GLN A 580 46.91 -5.51 -1.89
C GLN A 580 47.67 -6.70 -1.30
N LEU A 581 47.16 -7.92 -1.48
CA LEU A 581 47.83 -9.14 -1.00
C LEU A 581 49.02 -9.52 -1.88
N SER A 582 48.89 -9.46 -3.21
CA SER A 582 50.01 -9.69 -4.13
C SER A 582 51.13 -8.65 -3.99
N GLY A 583 50.80 -7.40 -3.66
CA GLY A 583 51.81 -6.38 -3.35
C GLY A 583 52.56 -6.61 -2.03
N ARG A 584 52.03 -7.46 -1.13
CA ARG A 584 52.69 -7.87 0.12
C ARG A 584 53.58 -9.10 -0.06
N ASN A 585 53.32 -9.93 -1.07
CA ASN A 585 54.09 -11.13 -1.42
C ASN A 585 54.49 -11.10 -2.90
N PRO A 586 55.55 -10.39 -3.30
CA PRO A 586 55.96 -10.31 -4.71
C PRO A 586 56.50 -11.62 -5.31
N ASP A 587 56.72 -12.66 -4.50
CA ASP A 587 57.31 -13.96 -4.91
C ASP A 587 56.33 -15.15 -4.90
N GLN A 588 55.01 -14.90 -4.83
CA GLN A 588 53.94 -15.90 -5.04
C GLN A 588 52.84 -15.32 -5.93
#